data_AF-A0A519VUF3-F1
#
_entry.id   AF-A0A519VUF3-F1
#
_cell.length_a   1.000
_cell.length_b   1.000
_cell.length_c   1.000
_cell.angle_alpha   90.00
_cell.angle_beta   90.00
_cell.angle_gamma   90.00
#
_symmetry.space_group_name_H-M   'P 1'
#
loop_
_entity.id
_entity.type
_entity.pdbx_description
1 polymer ?
#
loop_
_entity_poly.entity_id
_entity_poly.type
_entity_poly.pdbx_seq_one_letter_code
_entity_poly.pdbx_strand_id
1 'polypeptide(L)'
;MTTYLPALIILVALFALELVYFQIADRFNIIDKPNHRSSHTSVTIRGGGIIFSLAAMISFFCFGFAFPYFILGLVLISLISFLDDIFTLNNKVRLSIHLIAVLLMFYQWGLFGLAWYWIPFALIFVIGTINAYNFMDGINGITGGYSLMAVTTLYYINEKVVSFTSSDLLITIALSLLVFNFFNFRKKAKCFAGDVGSVS
;
A
#
# COMPACT_ATOMS: atom_id res chain seq x y z
N MET A 1 -15.68 -18.73 -15.70
CA MET A 1 -14.32 -19.22 -16.06
C MET A 1 -13.40 -18.08 -16.52
N THR A 2 -13.93 -17.01 -17.12
CA THR A 2 -13.18 -15.83 -17.61
C THR A 2 -12.62 -14.91 -16.52
N THR A 3 -13.22 -14.84 -15.33
CA THR A 3 -12.77 -13.93 -14.25
C THR A 3 -11.59 -14.46 -13.43
N TYR A 4 -11.41 -15.78 -13.35
CA TYR A 4 -10.37 -16.39 -12.49
C TYR A 4 -8.98 -16.41 -13.13
N LEU A 5 -8.91 -16.48 -14.47
CA LEU A 5 -7.65 -16.54 -15.19
C LEU A 5 -6.83 -15.23 -15.05
N PRO A 6 -7.43 -14.03 -15.21
CA PRO A 6 -6.75 -12.77 -14.91
C PRO A 6 -6.26 -12.68 -13.46
N ALA A 7 -7.09 -13.08 -12.50
CA ALA A 7 -6.72 -13.05 -11.08
C ALA A 7 -5.52 -13.96 -10.77
N LEU A 8 -5.47 -15.17 -11.34
CA LEU A 8 -4.33 -16.07 -11.17
C LEU A 8 -3.05 -15.52 -11.80
N ILE A 9 -3.15 -14.94 -13.00
CA ILE A 9 -1.99 -14.31 -13.68
C ILE A 9 -1.46 -13.15 -12.83
N ILE A 10 -2.34 -12.30 -12.32
CA ILE A 10 -1.96 -11.18 -11.45
C ILE A 10 -1.33 -11.68 -10.15
N LEU A 11 -1.89 -12.73 -9.53
CA LEU A 11 -1.33 -13.33 -8.33
C LEU A 11 0.10 -13.83 -8.57
N VAL A 12 0.34 -14.55 -9.67
CA VAL A 12 1.68 -15.03 -10.05
C VAL A 12 2.62 -13.86 -10.34
N ALA A 13 2.15 -12.83 -11.04
CA ALA A 13 2.93 -11.63 -11.31
C ALA A 13 3.33 -10.90 -10.02
N LEU A 14 2.41 -10.76 -9.06
CA LEU A 14 2.68 -10.14 -7.76
C LEU A 14 3.68 -10.95 -6.93
N PHE A 15 3.60 -12.29 -6.95
CA PHE A 15 4.63 -13.13 -6.34
C PHE A 15 6.01 -12.90 -6.98
N ALA A 16 6.08 -12.82 -8.31
CA ALA A 16 7.33 -12.55 -9.00
C ALA A 16 7.87 -11.16 -8.65
N LEU A 17 7.02 -10.13 -8.59
CA LEU A 17 7.39 -8.77 -8.21
C LEU A 17 7.91 -8.69 -6.77
N GLU A 18 7.29 -9.39 -5.81
CA GLU A 18 7.74 -9.43 -4.42
C GLU A 18 9.11 -10.12 -4.29
N LEU A 19 9.34 -11.20 -5.04
CA LEU A 19 10.64 -11.88 -5.07
C LEU A 19 11.73 -11.00 -5.71
N VAL A 20 11.41 -10.26 -6.77
CA VAL A 20 12.30 -9.25 -7.37
C VAL A 20 12.58 -8.14 -6.36
N TYR A 21 11.56 -7.70 -5.61
CA TYR A 21 11.72 -6.69 -4.57
C TYR A 21 12.73 -7.14 -3.51
N PHE A 22 12.69 -8.39 -3.05
CA PHE A 22 13.68 -8.89 -2.09
C PHE A 22 15.11 -8.80 -2.61
N GLN A 23 15.35 -9.03 -3.91
CA GLN A 23 16.68 -8.86 -4.51
C GLN A 23 17.13 -7.40 -4.50
N ILE A 24 16.20 -6.47 -4.75
CA ILE A 24 16.46 -5.02 -4.69
C ILE A 24 16.76 -4.62 -3.24
N ALA A 25 15.93 -5.04 -2.29
CA ALA A 25 16.10 -4.74 -0.88
C ALA A 25 17.44 -5.26 -0.35
N ASP A 26 17.83 -6.48 -0.70
CA ASP A 26 19.14 -7.03 -0.33
C ASP A 26 20.30 -6.22 -0.95
N ARG A 27 20.17 -5.81 -2.22
CA ARG A 27 21.20 -5.01 -2.91
C ARG A 27 21.40 -3.63 -2.29
N PHE A 28 20.32 -2.98 -1.85
CA PHE A 28 20.35 -1.64 -1.26
C PHE A 28 20.37 -1.67 0.28
N ASN A 29 20.42 -2.86 0.89
CA ASN A 29 20.40 -3.07 2.34
C ASN A 29 19.19 -2.41 3.03
N ILE A 30 18.01 -2.56 2.41
CA ILE A 30 16.72 -2.04 2.90
C ILE A 30 16.17 -3.00 3.96
N ILE A 31 16.66 -2.87 5.18
CA ILE A 31 16.36 -3.76 6.30
C ILE A 31 15.87 -3.00 7.53
N ASP A 32 14.97 -3.64 8.28
CA ASP A 32 14.61 -3.23 9.64
C ASP A 32 15.47 -4.02 10.65
N LYS A 33 16.14 -3.29 11.54
CA LYS A 33 16.99 -3.84 12.58
C LYS A 33 16.27 -3.76 13.93
N PRO A 34 16.16 -4.88 14.68
CA PRO A 34 15.52 -4.87 15.99
C PRO A 34 16.16 -3.83 16.92
N ASN A 35 15.31 -3.04 17.57
CA ASN A 35 15.70 -2.09 18.61
C ASN A 35 14.85 -2.33 19.88
N HIS A 36 15.07 -1.56 20.93
CA HIS A 36 14.36 -1.70 22.21
C HIS A 36 12.83 -1.52 22.14
N ARG A 37 12.31 -1.00 21.02
CA ARG A 37 10.88 -0.81 20.75
C ARG A 37 10.33 -1.85 19.76
N SER A 38 11.19 -2.66 19.14
CA SER A 38 10.78 -3.64 18.13
C SER A 38 10.09 -4.85 18.77
N SER A 39 9.00 -5.32 18.14
CA SER A 39 8.31 -6.57 18.52
C SER A 39 8.85 -7.81 17.79
N HIS A 40 9.93 -7.65 17.02
CA HIS A 40 10.61 -8.71 16.30
C HIS A 40 12.08 -8.81 16.77
N THR A 41 12.69 -9.97 16.57
CA THR A 41 14.06 -10.26 17.06
C THR A 41 15.07 -10.55 15.95
N SER A 42 14.63 -10.66 14.70
CA SER A 42 15.48 -10.89 13.53
C SER A 42 15.52 -9.68 12.61
N VAL A 43 16.68 -9.43 12.00
CA VAL A 43 16.78 -8.51 10.85
C VAL A 43 15.80 -8.96 9.78
N THR A 44 14.95 -8.05 9.32
CA THR A 44 13.83 -8.34 8.40
C THR A 44 13.87 -7.35 7.25
N ILE A 45 13.50 -7.77 6.03
CA ILE A 45 13.43 -6.85 4.89
C ILE A 45 12.35 -5.79 5.15
N ARG A 46 12.65 -4.52 4.90
CA ARG A 46 11.67 -3.42 4.97
C ARG A 46 11.14 -3.11 3.57
N GLY A 47 9.91 -2.61 3.45
CA GLY A 47 9.37 -2.06 2.21
C GLY A 47 8.67 -3.07 1.28
N GLY A 48 8.36 -4.28 1.76
CA GLY A 48 7.62 -5.28 0.97
C GLY A 48 6.21 -4.85 0.58
N GLY A 49 5.68 -3.77 1.18
CA GLY A 49 4.39 -3.20 0.80
C GLY A 49 4.41 -2.46 -0.54
N ILE A 50 5.56 -2.35 -1.22
CA ILE A 50 5.65 -1.77 -2.56
C ILE A 50 4.69 -2.46 -3.55
N ILE A 51 4.42 -3.76 -3.37
CA ILE A 51 3.51 -4.51 -4.24
C ILE A 51 2.06 -4.05 -4.13
N PHE A 52 1.67 -3.33 -3.08
CA PHE A 52 0.32 -2.75 -2.97
C PHE A 52 0.13 -1.65 -4.02
N SER A 53 1.10 -0.74 -4.11
CA SER A 53 1.11 0.30 -5.15
C SER A 53 1.22 -0.29 -6.56
N LEU A 54 2.05 -1.32 -6.76
CA LEU A 54 2.17 -2.02 -8.03
C LEU A 54 0.87 -2.75 -8.42
N ALA A 55 0.13 -3.31 -7.46
CA ALA A 55 -1.16 -3.92 -7.72
C ALA A 55 -2.20 -2.89 -8.17
N ALA A 56 -2.23 -1.71 -7.55
CA ALA A 56 -3.07 -0.60 -8.00
C ALA A 56 -2.71 -0.18 -9.44
N MET A 57 -1.41 -0.12 -9.77
CA MET A 57 -0.95 0.17 -11.14
C MET A 57 -1.36 -0.93 -12.13
N ILE A 58 -1.20 -2.21 -11.78
CA ILE A 58 -1.67 -3.33 -12.60
C ILE A 58 -3.17 -3.18 -12.86
N SER A 59 -3.95 -2.87 -11.82
CA SER A 59 -5.38 -2.65 -11.99
C SER A 59 -5.68 -1.50 -12.95
N PHE A 60 -4.96 -0.39 -12.81
CA PHE A 60 -5.12 0.80 -13.64
C PHE A 60 -4.87 0.50 -15.12
N PHE A 61 -3.77 -0.18 -15.45
CA PHE A 61 -3.42 -0.49 -16.84
C PHE A 61 -4.24 -1.63 -17.45
N CYS A 62 -4.66 -2.61 -16.65
CA CYS A 62 -5.38 -3.79 -17.16
C CYS A 62 -6.89 -3.61 -17.23
N PHE A 63 -7.49 -2.73 -16.41
CA PHE A 63 -8.95 -2.62 -16.26
C PHE A 63 -9.52 -1.22 -16.54
N GLY A 64 -8.82 -0.40 -17.33
CA GLY A 64 -9.43 0.78 -17.97
C GLY A 64 -9.12 2.13 -17.34
N PHE A 65 -7.92 2.33 -16.78
CA PHE A 65 -7.40 3.62 -16.35
C PHE A 65 -8.27 4.36 -15.32
N ALA A 66 -8.96 3.61 -14.44
CA ALA A 66 -9.84 4.18 -13.43
C ALA A 66 -9.04 4.97 -12.36
N PHE A 67 -9.58 6.12 -11.95
CA PHE A 67 -9.03 6.98 -10.88
C PHE A 67 -7.58 7.47 -11.12
N PRO A 68 -7.29 8.12 -12.27
CA PRO A 68 -5.92 8.48 -12.66
C PRO A 68 -5.21 9.43 -11.68
N TYR A 69 -5.93 10.36 -11.04
CA TYR A 69 -5.31 11.27 -10.07
C TYR A 69 -4.96 10.56 -8.76
N PHE A 70 -5.80 9.62 -8.31
CA PHE A 70 -5.47 8.76 -7.18
C PHE A 70 -4.24 7.91 -7.49
N ILE A 71 -4.20 7.24 -8.65
CA ILE A 71 -3.07 6.40 -9.04
C ILE A 71 -1.78 7.24 -9.16
N LEU A 72 -1.85 8.44 -9.73
CA LEU A 72 -0.71 9.34 -9.78
C LEU A 72 -0.23 9.72 -8.38
N GLY A 73 -1.15 10.09 -7.48
CA GLY A 73 -0.83 10.40 -6.08
C GLY A 73 -0.18 9.21 -5.36
N LEU A 74 -0.74 8.02 -5.53
CA LEU A 74 -0.22 6.76 -4.98
C LEU A 74 1.19 6.48 -5.50
N VAL A 75 1.43 6.56 -6.80
CA VAL A 75 2.77 6.35 -7.38
C VAL A 75 3.77 7.37 -6.83
N LEU A 76 3.38 8.65 -6.70
CA LEU A 76 4.25 9.69 -6.16
C LEU A 76 4.63 9.44 -4.69
N ILE A 77 3.64 9.13 -3.84
CA ILE A 77 3.88 8.91 -2.41
C ILE A 77 4.64 7.61 -2.16
N SER A 78 4.32 6.52 -2.87
CA SER A 78 5.03 5.25 -2.75
C SER A 78 6.47 5.37 -3.26
N LEU A 79 6.71 6.09 -4.36
CA LEU A 79 8.06 6.32 -4.88
C LEU A 79 8.90 7.14 -3.93
N ILE A 80 8.37 8.25 -3.38
CA ILE A 80 9.16 9.07 -2.46
C ILE A 80 9.45 8.34 -1.14
N SER A 81 8.50 7.55 -0.63
CA SER A 81 8.71 6.72 0.56
C SER A 81 9.75 5.63 0.31
N PHE A 82 9.71 4.97 -0.85
CA PHE A 82 10.72 3.98 -1.23
C PHE A 82 12.12 4.59 -1.40
N LEU A 83 12.22 5.77 -2.02
CA LEU A 83 13.50 6.46 -2.15
C LEU A 83 14.05 6.95 -0.81
N ASP A 84 13.17 7.31 0.13
CA ASP A 84 13.55 7.67 1.51
C ASP A 84 14.18 6.48 2.25
N ASP A 85 13.63 5.28 2.05
CA ASP A 85 14.17 4.03 2.60
C ASP A 85 15.59 3.72 2.09
N ILE A 86 15.97 4.19 0.89
CA ILE A 86 17.31 3.96 0.32
C ILE A 86 18.29 5.10 0.65
N PHE A 87 17.88 6.35 0.43
CA PHE A 87 18.79 7.49 0.39
C PHE A 87 18.66 8.46 1.55
N THR A 88 17.67 8.30 2.44
CA THR A 88 17.31 9.29 3.48
C THR A 88 17.17 10.70 2.89
N LEU A 89 15.96 11.05 2.46
CA LEU A 89 15.68 12.28 1.74
C LEU A 89 15.44 13.47 2.66
N ASN A 90 15.47 14.67 2.08
CA ASN A 90 15.11 15.89 2.80
C ASN A 90 13.63 15.90 3.16
N ASN A 91 13.32 16.08 4.45
CA ASN A 91 11.97 16.16 5.00
C ASN A 91 11.05 17.13 4.23
N LYS A 92 11.57 18.25 3.71
CA LYS A 92 10.78 19.21 2.93
C LYS A 92 10.29 18.62 1.60
N VAL A 93 11.15 17.86 0.91
CA VAL A 93 10.81 17.19 -0.35
C VAL A 93 9.78 16.11 -0.08
N ARG A 94 10.00 15.27 0.95
CA ARG A 94 9.08 14.22 1.35
C ARG A 94 7.69 14.77 1.67
N LEU A 95 7.62 15.80 2.52
CA LEU A 95 6.35 16.42 2.92
C LEU A 95 5.62 17.04 1.72
N SER A 96 6.35 17.69 0.81
CA SER A 96 5.75 18.31 -0.39
C SER A 96 5.09 17.27 -1.28
N ILE A 97 5.77 16.14 -1.52
CA ILE A 97 5.23 15.07 -2.37
C ILE A 97 4.06 14.35 -1.68
N HIS A 98 4.15 14.10 -0.38
CA HIS A 98 3.03 13.54 0.39
C HIS A 98 1.80 14.44 0.30
N LEU A 99 1.97 15.76 0.47
CA LEU A 99 0.88 16.71 0.35
C LEU A 99 0.27 16.70 -1.05
N ILE A 100 1.10 16.73 -2.10
CA ILE A 100 0.62 16.65 -3.49
C ILE A 100 -0.19 15.37 -3.72
N ALA A 101 0.31 14.22 -3.27
CA ALA A 101 -0.38 12.94 -3.41
C ALA A 101 -1.76 12.94 -2.73
N VAL A 102 -1.85 13.46 -1.50
CA VAL A 102 -3.11 13.56 -0.77
C VAL A 102 -4.07 14.56 -1.41
N LEU A 103 -3.57 15.66 -1.96
CA LEU A 103 -4.40 16.63 -2.69
C LEU A 103 -4.94 16.04 -4.02
N LEU A 104 -4.15 15.23 -4.72
CA LEU A 104 -4.60 14.50 -5.91
C LEU A 104 -5.70 13.48 -5.56
N MET A 105 -5.55 12.78 -4.44
CA MET A 105 -6.59 11.92 -3.88
C MET A 105 -7.87 12.75 -3.60
N PHE A 106 -7.77 13.85 -2.86
CA PHE A 106 -8.93 14.70 -2.56
C PHE A 106 -9.63 15.25 -3.81
N TYR A 107 -8.86 15.59 -4.84
CA TYR A 107 -9.40 15.99 -6.13
C TYR A 107 -10.17 14.85 -6.80
N GLN A 108 -9.59 13.64 -6.84
CA GLN A 108 -10.21 12.47 -7.45
C GLN A 108 -11.57 12.11 -6.83
N TRP A 109 -11.72 12.25 -5.52
CA TRP A 109 -12.94 11.95 -4.78
C TRP A 109 -13.87 13.16 -4.58
N GLY A 110 -13.59 14.29 -5.24
CA GLY A 110 -14.46 15.46 -5.22
C GLY A 110 -14.55 16.17 -3.86
N LEU A 111 -13.56 15.98 -2.98
CA LEU A 111 -13.56 16.55 -1.63
C LEU A 111 -13.61 18.09 -1.65
N PHE A 112 -13.01 18.72 -2.66
CA PHE A 112 -13.04 20.17 -2.84
C PHE A 112 -14.43 20.72 -3.22
N GLY A 113 -15.38 19.85 -3.59
CA GLY A 113 -16.79 20.22 -3.77
C GLY A 113 -17.60 20.22 -2.47
N LEU A 114 -17.05 19.71 -1.37
CA LEU A 114 -17.67 19.73 -0.05
C LEU A 114 -17.33 21.02 0.71
N ALA A 115 -17.97 21.21 1.86
CA ALA A 115 -17.63 22.31 2.75
C ALA A 115 -16.16 22.25 3.20
N TRP A 116 -15.48 23.40 3.22
CA TRP A 116 -14.03 23.52 3.41
C TRP A 116 -13.50 22.82 4.67
N TYR A 117 -14.31 22.71 5.73
CA TYR A 117 -13.92 22.08 6.99
C TYR A 117 -13.72 20.55 6.85
N TRP A 118 -14.24 19.91 5.79
CA TRP A 118 -13.95 18.49 5.53
C TRP A 118 -12.49 18.24 5.14
N ILE A 119 -11.79 19.24 4.60
CA ILE A 119 -10.38 19.11 4.20
C ILE A 119 -9.48 18.81 5.42
N PRO A 120 -9.48 19.60 6.51
CA PRO A 120 -8.65 19.28 7.67
C PRO A 120 -9.05 17.96 8.34
N PHE A 121 -10.34 17.59 8.38
CA PHE A 121 -10.76 16.29 8.90
C PHE A 121 -10.19 15.13 8.06
N ALA A 122 -10.28 15.22 6.74
CA ALA A 122 -9.72 14.22 5.83
C ALA A 122 -8.19 14.13 5.94
N LEU A 123 -7.49 15.26 6.10
CA LEU A 123 -6.04 15.26 6.32
C LEU A 123 -5.66 14.53 7.61
N ILE A 124 -6.34 14.84 8.73
CA ILE A 124 -6.11 14.16 10.01
C ILE A 124 -6.37 12.67 9.87
N PHE A 125 -7.46 12.29 9.18
CA PHE A 125 -7.81 10.90 8.97
C PHE A 125 -6.75 10.15 8.14
N VAL A 126 -6.31 10.72 7.02
CA VAL A 126 -5.29 10.12 6.14
C VAL A 126 -3.95 9.99 6.87
N ILE A 127 -3.46 11.07 7.48
CA ILE A 127 -2.19 11.07 8.21
C ILE A 127 -2.26 10.12 9.41
N GLY A 128 -3.36 10.13 10.15
CA GLY A 128 -3.59 9.23 11.27
C GLY A 128 -3.59 7.77 10.84
N THR A 129 -4.23 7.46 9.70
CA THR A 129 -4.29 6.10 9.14
C THR A 129 -2.90 5.62 8.71
N ILE A 130 -2.15 6.43 7.96
CA ILE A 130 -0.77 6.10 7.54
C ILE A 130 0.12 5.82 8.77
N ASN A 131 0.05 6.68 9.79
CA ASN A 131 0.84 6.49 11.01
C ASN A 131 0.41 5.25 11.80
N ALA A 132 -0.89 4.93 11.82
CA ALA A 132 -1.39 3.72 12.45
C ALA A 132 -0.87 2.46 11.75
N TYR A 133 -0.90 2.42 10.41
CA TYR A 133 -0.34 1.30 9.64
C TYR A 133 1.16 1.16 9.82
N ASN A 134 1.91 2.27 9.82
CA ASN A 134 3.35 2.27 10.13
C ASN A 134 3.65 1.67 11.51
N PHE A 135 2.79 1.94 12.50
CA PHE A 135 2.94 1.38 13.83
C PHE A 135 2.58 -0.12 13.88
N MET A 136 1.53 -0.53 13.15
CA MET A 136 1.07 -1.93 13.08
C MET A 136 2.07 -2.87 12.40
N ASP A 137 2.85 -2.36 11.46
CA ASP A 137 3.73 -3.16 10.61
C ASP A 137 4.91 -3.80 11.36
N GLY A 138 5.19 -3.38 12.59
CA GLY A 138 6.21 -4.01 13.44
C GLY A 138 5.83 -5.39 14.00
N ILE A 139 4.61 -5.86 13.76
CA ILE A 139 4.09 -7.14 14.25
C ILE A 139 3.61 -8.01 13.08
N ASN A 140 4.18 -9.22 12.99
CA ASN A 140 3.91 -10.17 11.90
C ASN A 140 2.41 -10.45 11.73
N GLY A 141 1.91 -10.26 10.50
CA GLY A 141 0.54 -10.55 10.09
C GLY A 141 -0.50 -9.49 10.47
N ILE A 142 -0.17 -8.49 11.29
CA ILE A 142 -1.16 -7.48 11.69
C ILE A 142 -1.51 -6.56 10.52
N THR A 143 -0.53 -5.87 9.92
CA THR A 143 -0.77 -4.94 8.81
C THR A 143 -1.49 -5.59 7.65
N GLY A 144 -0.99 -6.73 7.16
CA GLY A 144 -1.61 -7.40 6.04
C GLY A 144 -2.92 -8.11 6.38
N GLY A 145 -3.11 -8.59 7.63
CA GLY A 145 -4.36 -9.21 8.07
C GLY A 145 -5.51 -8.20 8.21
N TYR A 146 -5.26 -7.07 8.88
CA TYR A 146 -6.24 -5.99 9.00
C TYR A 146 -6.60 -5.39 7.64
N SER A 147 -5.60 -5.16 6.78
CA SER A 147 -5.83 -4.64 5.43
C SER A 147 -6.66 -5.60 4.59
N LEU A 148 -6.40 -6.92 4.68
CA LEU A 148 -7.17 -7.92 3.93
C LEU A 148 -8.63 -7.94 4.39
N MET A 149 -8.88 -7.84 5.69
CA MET A 149 -10.24 -7.73 6.23
C MET A 149 -10.93 -6.44 5.76
N ALA A 150 -10.23 -5.30 5.80
CA ALA A 150 -10.74 -4.01 5.35
C ALA A 150 -11.12 -4.05 3.85
N VAL A 151 -10.20 -4.50 2.99
CA VAL A 151 -10.41 -4.57 1.53
C VAL A 151 -11.51 -5.58 1.18
N THR A 152 -11.59 -6.72 1.86
CA THR A 152 -12.68 -7.69 1.64
C THR A 152 -14.04 -7.12 2.06
N THR A 153 -14.07 -6.35 3.15
CA THR A 153 -15.30 -5.66 3.60
C THR A 153 -15.71 -4.59 2.59
N LEU A 154 -14.75 -3.79 2.10
CA LEU A 154 -14.99 -2.79 1.04
C LEU A 154 -15.49 -3.45 -0.24
N TYR A 155 -14.94 -4.60 -0.62
CA TYR A 155 -15.40 -5.37 -1.78
C TYR A 155 -16.84 -5.84 -1.61
N TYR A 156 -17.19 -6.39 -0.44
CA TYR A 156 -18.57 -6.79 -0.14
C TYR A 156 -19.54 -5.60 -0.23
N ILE A 157 -19.18 -4.45 0.35
CA ILE A 157 -19.99 -3.23 0.29
C ILE A 157 -20.15 -2.79 -1.18
N ASN A 158 -19.06 -2.77 -1.95
CA ASN A 158 -19.05 -2.36 -3.35
C ASN A 158 -19.98 -3.22 -4.22
N GLU A 159 -19.99 -4.53 -3.99
CA GLU A 159 -20.75 -5.50 -4.79
C GLU A 159 -22.20 -5.68 -4.34
N LYS A 160 -22.49 -5.50 -3.04
CA LYS A 160 -23.77 -5.92 -2.45
C LYS A 160 -24.58 -4.79 -1.82
N VAL A 161 -23.96 -3.65 -1.50
CA VAL A 161 -24.63 -2.56 -0.78
C VAL A 161 -24.69 -1.31 -1.65
N VAL A 162 -23.53 -0.78 -2.06
CA VAL A 162 -23.42 0.42 -2.89
C VAL A 162 -22.12 0.38 -3.67
N SER A 163 -22.21 0.51 -4.99
CA SER A 163 -21.02 0.61 -5.83
C SER A 163 -20.39 1.99 -5.69
N PHE A 164 -19.10 2.02 -5.36
CA PHE A 164 -18.32 3.25 -5.18
C PHE A 164 -16.94 3.19 -5.85
N THR A 165 -16.47 2.01 -6.27
CA THR A 165 -15.18 1.82 -6.93
C THR A 165 -15.17 0.61 -7.88
N SER A 166 -14.05 0.40 -8.57
CA SER A 166 -13.81 -0.79 -9.39
C SER A 166 -13.57 -2.02 -8.51
N SER A 167 -14.34 -3.07 -8.75
CA SER A 167 -14.16 -4.36 -8.08
C SER A 167 -12.82 -5.01 -8.44
N ASP A 168 -12.31 -4.78 -9.65
CA ASP A 168 -10.99 -5.28 -10.06
C ASP A 168 -9.86 -4.63 -9.25
N LEU A 169 -9.98 -3.35 -8.89
CA LEU A 169 -9.03 -2.67 -8.01
C LEU A 169 -9.01 -3.33 -6.62
N LEU A 170 -10.18 -3.58 -6.04
CA LEU A 170 -10.27 -4.20 -4.72
C LEU A 170 -9.73 -5.65 -4.74
N ILE A 171 -10.03 -6.41 -5.80
CA ILE A 171 -9.52 -7.78 -5.97
C ILE A 171 -8.00 -7.77 -6.12
N THR A 172 -7.43 -6.92 -6.96
CA THR A 172 -5.98 -6.86 -7.19
C THR A 172 -5.22 -6.43 -5.93
N ILE A 173 -5.74 -5.47 -5.17
CA ILE A 173 -5.19 -5.12 -3.85
C ILE A 173 -5.29 -6.31 -2.88
N ALA A 174 -6.42 -7.00 -2.81
CA ALA A 174 -6.57 -8.20 -1.97
C ALA A 174 -5.55 -9.29 -2.34
N LEU A 175 -5.30 -9.53 -3.64
CA LEU A 175 -4.26 -10.45 -4.10
C LEU A 175 -2.87 -10.01 -3.66
N SER A 176 -2.54 -8.72 -3.72
CA SER A 176 -1.26 -8.20 -3.24
C SER A 176 -1.07 -8.41 -1.74
N LEU A 177 -2.14 -8.25 -0.96
CA LEU A 177 -2.15 -8.50 0.49
C LEU A 177 -1.99 -9.99 0.81
N LEU A 178 -2.56 -10.89 0.00
CA LEU A 178 -2.34 -12.33 0.12
C LEU A 178 -0.87 -12.70 -0.15
N VAL A 179 -0.26 -12.13 -1.20
CA VAL A 179 1.17 -12.31 -1.50
C VAL A 179 2.04 -11.78 -0.36
N PHE A 180 1.80 -10.56 0.10
CA PHE A 180 2.51 -9.98 1.23
C PHE A 180 2.38 -10.83 2.49
N ASN A 181 1.15 -11.22 2.86
CA ASN A 181 0.88 -12.06 4.04
C ASN A 181 1.59 -13.42 3.94
N PHE A 182 1.75 -13.98 2.75
CA PHE A 182 2.51 -15.21 2.58
C PHE A 182 3.96 -15.05 3.08
N PHE A 183 4.57 -13.86 3.00
CA PHE A 183 5.92 -13.57 3.46
C PHE A 183 6.00 -12.94 4.86
N ASN A 184 4.99 -12.15 5.24
CA ASN A 184 4.93 -11.42 6.50
C ASN A 184 4.29 -12.24 7.64
N PHE A 185 3.19 -12.96 7.39
CA PHE A 185 2.47 -13.72 8.42
C PHE A 185 3.17 -15.05 8.71
N ARG A 186 4.31 -14.97 9.41
CA ARG A 186 5.18 -16.10 9.75
C ARG A 186 5.69 -15.95 11.18
N LYS A 187 6.26 -17.03 11.75
CA LYS A 187 7.02 -16.93 13.01
C LYS A 187 8.22 -15.99 12.90
N LYS A 188 8.89 -16.01 11.74
CA LYS A 188 9.91 -15.04 11.33
C LYS A 188 9.45 -14.43 10.01
N ALA A 189 8.99 -13.19 10.04
CA ALA A 189 8.62 -12.46 8.84
C ALA A 189 9.83 -12.38 7.90
N LYS A 190 9.59 -12.55 6.60
CA LYS A 190 10.63 -12.26 5.59
C LYS A 190 10.72 -10.78 5.29
N CYS A 191 9.57 -10.11 5.24
CA CYS A 191 9.47 -8.68 5.03
C CYS A 191 8.40 -8.04 5.93
N PHE A 192 8.59 -6.75 6.19
CA PHE A 192 7.59 -5.81 6.68
C PHE A 192 7.19 -4.88 5.54
N ALA A 193 5.98 -4.31 5.62
CA ALA A 193 5.42 -3.46 4.59
C ALA A 193 6.28 -2.20 4.36
N GLY A 194 6.92 -1.67 5.42
CA GLY A 194 7.72 -0.46 5.40
C GLY A 194 6.90 0.81 5.17
N ASP A 195 7.59 1.95 5.05
CA ASP A 195 6.92 3.25 4.87
C ASP A 195 6.16 3.30 3.54
N VAL A 196 6.72 2.68 2.49
CA VAL A 196 6.03 2.52 1.20
C VAL A 196 4.73 1.75 1.32
N GLY A 197 4.68 0.72 2.16
CA GLY A 197 3.48 -0.09 2.38
C GLY A 197 2.38 0.68 3.11
N SER A 198 2.74 1.44 4.14
CA SER A 198 1.76 2.16 4.97
C SER A 198 1.13 3.38 4.29
N VAL A 199 1.82 3.96 3.29
CA VAL A 199 1.26 5.04 2.46
C VAL A 199 0.42 4.53 1.28
N SER A 200 0.50 3.22 0.98
CA SER A 200 -0.14 2.59 -0.18
C SER A 200 -1.48 1.96 0.18
#